data_AF-A0A521MRI2-F1
#
_entry.id   AF-A0A521MRI2-F1
#
_cell.length_a   1.000
_cell.length_b   1.000
_cell.length_c   1.000
_cell.angle_alpha   90.00
_cell.angle_beta   90.00
_cell.angle_gamma   90.00
#
_symmetry.space_group_name_H-M   'P 1'
#
loop_
_entity.id
_entity.type
_entity.pdbx_description
1 polymer ?
#
loop_
_entity_poly.entity_id
_entity_poly.type
_entity_poly.pdbx_seq_one_letter_code
_entity_poly.pdbx_strand_id
1 'polypeptide(L)'
;MAQAAQIIAFLNSEGGNATLSSSVGSSQSKMRSKQVESARDALDISGAMKNPEKIVALAAYVMQDGGESFKVEDVKSAFRRARETAPANFPRDLDKAIAAGWVGDNGSGEYMLTAKVDGVLDGTFTFSKGNHSSRGRSSSRRTTPTAKSTKPNHEKPETFAAIDEFPSTMDGYPPYGKMNHNKDKLLWVIKFAKDHGIKGLSNRDIAWLTDHLNSGIPTKQITQAFISAQRPGYANKSTLDHTLRITDEGEKFLAGIGSG
;
A
#
# COMPACT_ATOMS: atom_id res chain seq x y z
N MET A 1 7.30 57.71 46.19
CA MET A 1 7.29 59.07 45.60
C MET A 1 7.86 58.92 44.19
N ALA A 2 7.06 58.74 43.14
CA ALA A 2 6.12 59.68 42.50
C ALA A 2 6.83 60.76 41.67
N GLN A 3 7.05 60.47 40.39
CA GLN A 3 7.20 61.46 39.30
C GLN A 3 6.48 60.86 38.08
N ALA A 4 5.23 61.25 37.84
CA ALA A 4 4.81 62.45 37.10
C ALA A 4 4.72 62.16 35.59
N ALA A 5 3.50 61.80 35.20
CA ALA A 5 3.02 61.80 33.82
C ALA A 5 2.90 63.24 33.29
N GLN A 6 3.14 63.44 31.99
CA GLN A 6 2.50 64.42 31.09
C GLN A 6 3.37 64.67 29.85
N ILE A 7 3.00 64.13 28.68
CA ILE A 7 3.21 64.74 27.34
C ILE A 7 2.05 64.21 26.46
N ILE A 8 0.92 64.92 26.43
CA ILE A 8 0.50 65.90 25.40
C ILE A 8 0.24 65.25 24.03
N ALA A 9 -1.05 65.21 23.72
CA ALA A 9 -1.65 64.93 22.42
C ALA A 9 -1.11 65.85 21.32
N PHE A 10 -0.80 65.27 20.17
CA PHE A 10 -0.65 66.02 18.92
C PHE A 10 -1.81 65.64 17.99
N LEU A 11 -2.76 66.59 17.87
CA LEU A 11 -3.93 66.55 17.00
C LEU A 11 -3.52 66.93 15.56
N ASN A 12 -4.11 66.20 14.61
CA ASN A 12 -4.61 66.66 13.31
C ASN A 12 -3.69 67.55 12.44
N SER A 13 -3.03 66.92 11.47
CA SER A 13 -2.83 67.54 10.15
C SER A 13 -3.64 66.79 9.10
N GLU A 14 -4.70 67.47 8.69
CA GLU A 14 -5.59 67.21 7.57
C GLU A 14 -4.88 67.56 6.24
N GLY A 15 -5.13 66.79 5.19
CA GLY A 15 -4.85 67.22 3.81
C GLY A 15 -3.67 66.55 3.11
N GLY A 16 -3.93 65.41 2.46
CA GLY A 16 -2.96 64.77 1.56
C GLY A 16 -3.49 63.49 0.95
N ASN A 17 -4.50 63.61 0.09
CA ASN A 17 -5.06 62.53 -0.72
C ASN A 17 -4.00 62.02 -1.72
N ALA A 18 -3.16 61.08 -1.29
CA ALA A 18 -2.30 60.29 -2.15
C ALA A 18 -2.79 58.84 -2.10
N THR A 19 -3.78 58.53 -2.93
CA THR A 19 -4.20 57.17 -3.25
C THR A 19 -3.06 56.50 -4.01
N LEU A 20 -2.05 56.01 -3.28
CA LEU A 20 -1.08 55.05 -3.80
C LEU A 20 -1.79 53.70 -3.87
N SER A 21 -2.39 53.44 -5.03
CA SER A 21 -2.89 52.13 -5.43
C SER A 21 -1.76 51.10 -5.38
N SER A 22 -1.61 50.43 -4.24
CA SER A 22 -0.99 49.11 -4.16
C SER A 22 -1.95 48.09 -4.77
N SER A 23 -2.08 48.13 -6.09
CA SER A 23 -2.62 47.01 -6.87
C SER A 23 -1.59 45.87 -6.85
N VAL A 24 -1.38 45.26 -5.68
CA VAL A 24 -0.92 43.88 -5.61
C VAL A 24 -2.13 43.09 -6.09
N GLY A 25 -2.24 42.95 -7.41
CA GLY A 25 -3.17 42.07 -8.05
C GLY A 25 -2.80 40.65 -7.66
N SER A 26 -3.27 40.20 -6.50
CA SER A 26 -3.58 38.80 -6.27
C SER A 26 -4.75 38.50 -7.19
N SER A 27 -4.44 38.33 -8.47
CA SER A 27 -5.27 37.64 -9.45
C SER A 27 -5.37 36.19 -8.99
N GLN A 28 -6.04 35.95 -7.86
CA GLN A 28 -6.80 34.74 -7.67
C GLN A 28 -7.89 34.82 -8.73
N SER A 29 -7.55 34.35 -9.92
CA SER A 29 -8.51 33.95 -10.93
C SER A 29 -9.51 33.08 -10.21
N LYS A 30 -10.66 33.65 -9.84
CA LYS A 30 -11.88 32.91 -9.52
C LYS A 30 -12.18 32.13 -10.79
N MET A 31 -11.56 30.95 -10.89
CA MET A 31 -11.87 29.94 -11.87
C MET A 31 -13.38 29.75 -11.75
N ARG A 32 -14.13 30.24 -12.74
CA ARG A 32 -15.55 29.93 -12.88
C ARG A 32 -15.62 28.47 -13.29
N SER A 33 -15.37 27.58 -12.34
CA SER A 33 -15.67 26.16 -12.50
C SER A 33 -17.15 26.04 -12.82
N LYS A 34 -17.49 25.05 -13.65
CA LYS A 34 -18.88 24.78 -13.97
C LYS A 34 -19.59 24.43 -12.67
N GLN A 35 -20.57 25.24 -12.27
CA GLN A 35 -21.35 24.95 -11.07
C GLN A 35 -22.06 23.61 -11.27
N VAL A 36 -21.87 22.71 -10.32
CA VAL A 36 -22.47 21.39 -10.36
C VAL A 36 -23.77 21.44 -9.57
N GLU A 37 -24.88 21.05 -10.20
CA GLU A 37 -26.22 21.21 -9.63
C GLU A 37 -26.44 20.33 -8.40
N SER A 38 -25.84 19.14 -8.35
CA SER A 38 -26.01 18.21 -7.24
C SER A 38 -24.71 17.56 -6.74
N ALA A 39 -24.69 17.20 -5.46
CA ALA A 39 -23.57 16.49 -4.83
C ALA A 39 -23.26 15.15 -5.52
N ARG A 40 -24.28 14.52 -6.13
CA ARG A 40 -24.11 13.26 -6.87
C ARG A 40 -23.42 13.50 -8.20
N ASP A 41 -23.82 14.54 -8.92
CA ASP A 41 -23.18 14.90 -10.19
C ASP A 41 -21.71 15.24 -9.98
N ALA A 42 -21.33 15.83 -8.83
CA ALA A 42 -19.94 16.11 -8.51
C ALA A 42 -19.10 14.82 -8.41
N LEU A 43 -19.67 13.74 -7.86
CA LEU A 43 -19.01 12.43 -7.82
C LEU A 43 -18.93 11.79 -9.20
N ASP A 44 -20.01 11.88 -9.99
CA ASP A 44 -20.07 11.28 -11.32
C ASP A 44 -19.10 11.97 -12.30
N ILE A 45 -19.03 13.31 -12.27
CA ILE A 45 -18.11 14.09 -13.12
C ILE A 45 -16.65 13.89 -12.70
N SER A 46 -16.36 13.86 -11.39
CA SER A 46 -14.99 13.71 -10.90
C SER A 46 -14.42 12.30 -11.08
N GLY A 47 -15.27 11.30 -11.31
CA GLY A 47 -14.85 9.90 -11.41
C GLY A 47 -14.26 9.35 -10.09
N ALA A 48 -14.53 9.99 -8.96
CA ALA A 48 -13.99 9.62 -7.66
C ALA A 48 -14.52 8.25 -7.19
N MET A 49 -13.64 7.26 -7.08
CA MET A 49 -14.04 5.91 -6.68
C MET A 49 -13.75 5.62 -5.21
N LYS A 50 -12.62 6.12 -4.69
CA LYS A 50 -12.17 5.83 -3.32
C LYS A 50 -12.62 6.90 -2.34
N ASN A 51 -12.75 6.54 -1.06
CA ASN A 51 -13.18 7.47 -0.02
C ASN A 51 -12.41 8.81 0.02
N PRO A 52 -11.06 8.86 -0.05
CA PRO A 52 -10.35 10.14 -0.06
C PRO A 52 -10.64 10.97 -1.31
N GLU A 53 -10.84 10.32 -2.46
CA GLU A 53 -11.18 10.98 -3.73
C GLU A 53 -12.60 11.56 -3.65
N LYS A 54 -13.56 10.78 -3.11
CA LYS A 54 -14.94 11.22 -2.88
C LYS A 54 -15.01 12.40 -1.92
N ILE A 55 -14.19 12.40 -0.86
CA ILE A 55 -14.07 13.54 0.07
C ILE A 55 -13.65 14.82 -0.68
N VAL A 56 -12.65 14.73 -1.56
CA VAL A 56 -12.17 15.88 -2.34
C VAL A 56 -13.23 16.40 -3.30
N ALA A 57 -13.89 15.51 -4.04
CA ALA A 57 -14.93 15.89 -5.00
C ALA A 57 -16.11 16.58 -4.29
N LEU A 58 -16.56 16.04 -3.15
CA LEU A 58 -17.65 16.64 -2.37
C LEU A 58 -17.23 17.91 -1.64
N ALA A 59 -15.97 18.03 -1.21
CA ALA A 59 -15.43 19.27 -0.69
C ALA A 59 -15.46 20.39 -1.74
N ALA A 60 -15.12 20.07 -3.00
CA ALA A 60 -15.19 21.02 -4.10
C ALA A 60 -16.64 21.48 -4.35
N TYR A 61 -17.58 20.55 -4.29
CA TYR A 61 -19.01 20.85 -4.36
C TYR A 61 -19.47 21.77 -3.22
N VAL A 62 -19.04 21.54 -1.98
CA VAL A 62 -19.40 22.42 -0.85
C VAL A 62 -18.81 23.83 -1.00
N MET A 63 -17.57 23.94 -1.51
CA MET A 63 -16.89 25.23 -1.68
C MET A 63 -17.47 26.08 -2.83
N GLN A 64 -18.16 25.47 -3.80
CA GLN A 64 -18.74 26.19 -4.93
C GLN A 64 -19.82 27.22 -4.52
N ASP A 65 -20.41 27.04 -3.34
CA ASP A 65 -21.42 27.92 -2.75
C ASP A 65 -20.80 29.22 -2.16
N GLY A 66 -19.50 29.44 -2.33
CA GLY A 66 -18.80 30.69 -2.01
C GLY A 66 -17.92 30.66 -0.76
N GLY A 67 -17.62 29.48 -0.22
CA GLY A 67 -16.70 29.30 0.91
C GLY A 67 -15.25 29.11 0.47
N GLU A 68 -14.30 29.78 1.13
CA GLU A 68 -12.85 29.55 0.94
C GLU A 68 -12.33 28.31 1.68
N SER A 69 -13.08 27.88 2.70
CA SER A 69 -12.82 26.68 3.50
C SER A 69 -14.10 25.86 3.67
N PHE A 70 -13.96 24.60 4.08
CA PHE A 70 -15.06 23.71 4.43
C PHE A 70 -14.78 22.98 5.74
N LYS A 71 -15.85 22.57 6.44
CA LYS A 71 -15.74 21.72 7.63
C LYS A 71 -16.07 20.27 7.30
N VAL A 72 -15.60 19.35 8.14
CA VAL A 72 -15.86 17.91 8.01
C VAL A 72 -17.36 17.58 7.98
N GLU A 73 -18.15 18.28 8.78
CA GLU A 73 -19.60 18.06 8.86
C GLU A 73 -20.35 18.48 7.59
N ASP A 74 -19.84 19.48 6.87
CA ASP A 74 -20.42 19.92 5.59
C ASP A 74 -20.23 18.84 4.52
N VAL A 75 -19.02 18.25 4.45
CA VAL A 75 -18.71 17.16 3.52
C VAL A 75 -19.50 15.90 3.87
N LYS A 76 -19.63 15.55 5.15
CA LYS A 76 -20.49 14.43 5.60
C LYS A 76 -21.96 14.67 5.21
N SER A 77 -22.44 15.90 5.30
CA SER A 77 -23.78 16.28 4.85
C SER A 77 -23.92 16.14 3.33
N ALA A 78 -22.88 16.48 2.57
CA ALA A 78 -22.83 16.27 1.12
C ALA A 78 -22.86 14.79 0.73
N PHE A 79 -22.19 13.89 1.47
CA PHE A 79 -22.31 12.42 1.28
C PHE A 79 -23.77 11.96 1.40
N ARG A 80 -24.48 12.44 2.43
CA ARG A 80 -25.91 12.12 2.63
C ARG A 80 -26.78 12.63 1.47
N ARG A 81 -26.53 13.85 0.98
CA ARG A 81 -27.24 14.42 -0.18
C ARG A 81 -26.96 13.64 -1.47
N ALA A 82 -25.74 13.15 -1.65
CA ALA A 82 -25.36 12.29 -2.78
C ALA A 82 -25.92 10.85 -2.68
N ARG A 83 -26.55 10.48 -1.56
CA ARG A 83 -26.99 9.12 -1.22
C ARG A 83 -25.83 8.12 -1.18
N GLU A 84 -24.67 8.58 -0.74
CA GLU A 84 -23.47 7.78 -0.54
C GLU A 84 -23.21 7.59 0.96
N THR A 85 -22.71 6.41 1.34
CA THR A 85 -22.36 6.14 2.74
C THR A 85 -21.07 6.88 3.08
N ALA A 86 -21.12 7.74 4.09
CA ALA A 86 -19.93 8.43 4.58
C ALA A 86 -18.88 7.41 5.10
N PRO A 87 -17.58 7.65 4.89
CA PRO A 87 -16.54 6.75 5.38
C PRO A 87 -16.63 6.53 6.90
N ALA A 88 -16.61 5.27 7.33
CA ALA A 88 -16.65 4.91 8.76
C ALA A 88 -15.48 5.51 9.56
N ASN A 89 -14.34 5.72 8.90
CA ASN A 89 -13.17 6.40 9.47
C ASN A 89 -12.82 7.64 8.62
N PHE A 90 -13.70 8.63 8.67
CA PHE A 90 -13.56 9.89 7.92
C PHE A 90 -12.21 10.59 8.18
N PRO A 91 -11.73 10.76 9.44
CA PRO A 91 -10.46 11.42 9.69
C PRO A 91 -9.28 10.75 8.98
N ARG A 92 -9.22 9.40 9.01
CA ARG A 92 -8.16 8.65 8.32
C ARG A 92 -8.16 8.87 6.80
N ASP A 93 -9.33 8.95 6.17
CA ASP A 93 -9.41 9.16 4.72
C ASP A 93 -9.18 10.62 4.33
N LEU A 94 -9.54 11.58 5.20
CA LEU A 94 -9.17 12.99 5.07
C LEU A 94 -7.65 13.17 5.17
N ASP A 95 -7.00 12.54 6.15
CA ASP A 95 -5.54 12.56 6.30
C ASP A 95 -4.82 12.05 5.05
N LYS A 96 -5.39 11.05 4.36
CA LYS A 96 -4.85 10.57 3.07
C LYS A 96 -4.98 11.62 1.98
N ALA A 97 -6.09 12.36 1.93
CA ALA A 97 -6.28 13.44 0.97
C ALA A 97 -5.31 14.62 1.25
N ILE A 98 -5.06 14.92 2.54
CA ILE A 98 -4.05 15.90 2.96
C ILE A 98 -2.65 15.40 2.58
N ALA A 99 -2.32 14.14 2.85
CA ALA A 99 -1.02 13.55 2.50
C ALA A 99 -0.78 13.48 0.98
N ALA A 100 -1.84 13.31 0.18
CA ALA A 100 -1.77 13.41 -1.28
C ALA A 100 -1.57 14.86 -1.77
N GLY A 101 -1.73 15.84 -0.87
CA GLY A 101 -1.69 17.25 -1.18
C GLY A 101 -2.88 17.71 -2.00
N TRP A 102 -4.05 17.07 -1.84
CA TRP A 102 -5.31 17.48 -2.45
C TRP A 102 -6.05 18.49 -1.57
N VAL A 103 -5.99 18.29 -0.26
CA VAL A 103 -6.59 19.14 0.77
C VAL A 103 -5.47 19.77 1.61
N GLY A 104 -5.61 21.06 1.93
CA GLY A 104 -4.79 21.78 2.91
C GLY A 104 -5.55 21.94 4.22
N ASP A 105 -4.84 21.84 5.35
CA ASP A 105 -5.36 22.15 6.68
C ASP A 105 -5.00 23.60 7.01
N ASN A 106 -6.01 24.43 7.31
CA ASN A 106 -5.81 25.84 7.67
C ASN A 106 -5.62 26.03 9.19
N GLY A 107 -5.62 24.93 9.96
CA GLY A 107 -5.83 24.96 11.40
C GLY A 107 -7.29 25.22 11.75
N SER A 108 -7.64 25.13 13.04
CA SER A 108 -9.01 25.34 13.56
C SER A 108 -10.10 24.37 13.08
N GLY A 109 -9.73 23.27 12.42
CA GLY A 109 -10.70 22.27 11.91
C GLY A 109 -11.39 22.70 10.62
N GLU A 110 -10.81 23.69 9.93
CA GLU A 110 -11.23 24.13 8.60
C GLU A 110 -10.21 23.70 7.55
N TYR A 111 -10.71 23.22 6.43
CA TYR A 111 -9.91 22.64 5.36
C TYR A 111 -10.15 23.42 4.07
N MET A 112 -9.14 23.47 3.21
CA MET A 112 -9.21 24.12 1.90
C MET A 112 -8.75 23.16 0.81
N LEU A 113 -9.24 23.32 -0.41
CA LEU A 113 -8.71 22.60 -1.55
C LEU A 113 -7.44 23.27 -2.08
N THR A 114 -6.47 22.45 -2.46
CA THR A 114 -5.23 22.94 -3.07
C THR A 114 -5.40 23.15 -4.58
N ALA A 115 -4.52 23.94 -5.19
CA ALA A 115 -4.51 24.14 -6.64
C ALA A 115 -4.29 22.85 -7.46
N LYS A 116 -3.86 21.74 -6.83
CA LYS A 116 -3.65 20.46 -7.52
C LYS A 116 -4.94 19.78 -7.97
N VAL A 117 -6.05 20.07 -7.30
CA VAL A 117 -7.36 19.48 -7.57
C VAL A 117 -8.27 20.44 -8.33
N ASP A 118 -7.68 21.48 -8.92
CA ASP A 118 -8.42 22.36 -9.80
C ASP A 118 -8.98 21.57 -10.99
N GLY A 119 -10.21 21.87 -11.39
CA GLY A 119 -10.92 21.12 -12.42
C GLY A 119 -11.48 19.75 -12.00
N VAL A 120 -11.51 19.41 -10.70
CA VAL A 120 -12.17 18.17 -10.20
C VAL A 120 -13.66 18.11 -10.57
N LEU A 121 -14.33 19.26 -10.60
CA LEU A 121 -15.74 19.36 -11.01
C LEU A 121 -15.93 19.52 -12.52
N ASP A 122 -14.85 19.72 -13.28
CA ASP A 122 -14.90 19.81 -14.74
C ASP A 122 -14.51 18.47 -15.41
N GLY A 123 -14.14 17.46 -14.60
CA GLY A 123 -13.71 16.14 -15.07
C GLY A 123 -12.33 16.13 -15.75
N THR A 124 -11.64 17.28 -15.79
CA THR A 124 -10.29 17.42 -16.36
C THR A 124 -9.23 16.87 -15.41
N PHE A 125 -9.52 16.89 -14.11
CA PHE A 125 -8.66 16.32 -13.10
C PHE A 125 -8.83 14.80 -13.02
N THR A 126 -7.74 14.07 -13.18
CA THR A 126 -7.69 12.64 -12.92
C THR A 126 -7.01 12.38 -11.59
N PHE A 127 -7.71 11.74 -10.65
CA PHE A 127 -7.08 11.22 -9.45
C PHE A 127 -5.97 10.26 -9.88
N SER A 128 -4.72 10.64 -9.61
CA SER A 128 -3.58 9.75 -9.83
C SER A 128 -3.90 8.44 -9.13
N LYS A 129 -4.19 7.40 -9.92
CA LYS A 129 -4.36 6.03 -9.44
C LYS A 129 -3.04 5.69 -8.81
N GLY A 130 -2.93 5.96 -7.51
CA GLY A 130 -1.67 5.80 -6.83
C GLY A 130 -1.20 4.39 -7.07
N ASN A 131 -0.16 4.23 -7.90
CA ASN A 131 0.83 3.20 -7.66
C ASN A 131 1.06 3.30 -6.17
N HIS A 132 0.75 2.23 -5.44
CA HIS A 132 0.94 2.14 -4.00
C HIS A 132 2.42 2.38 -3.70
N SER A 133 2.85 3.64 -3.73
CA SER A 133 4.16 4.09 -3.32
C SER A 133 4.11 3.94 -1.82
N SER A 134 4.46 2.75 -1.40
CA SER A 134 4.91 2.33 -0.10
C SER A 134 5.78 3.42 0.52
N ARG A 135 5.14 4.37 1.19
CA ARG A 135 5.72 5.26 2.19
C ARG A 135 4.89 4.99 3.44
N GLY A 136 5.38 4.29 4.45
CA GLY A 136 6.75 4.22 4.92
C GLY A 136 6.74 4.71 6.36
N ARG A 137 6.38 3.82 7.29
CA ARG A 137 6.70 3.94 8.71
C ARG A 137 7.10 2.58 9.26
N SER A 138 8.28 2.14 8.86
CA SER A 138 9.21 1.49 9.77
C SER A 138 10.60 1.71 9.20
N SER A 139 11.46 2.33 10.00
CA SER A 139 12.89 2.50 9.77
C SER A 139 13.49 1.28 9.08
N SER A 140 13.92 1.42 7.82
CA SER A 140 14.61 0.36 7.09
C SER A 140 15.88 0.91 6.46
N ARG A 141 16.96 0.30 6.93
CA ARG A 141 18.33 0.36 6.43
C ARG A 141 18.36 0.45 4.90
N ARG A 142 19.06 1.47 4.42
CA ARG A 142 19.47 1.74 3.02
C ARG A 142 19.70 0.44 2.25
N THR A 143 18.70 0.01 1.50
CA THR A 143 18.83 -1.05 0.50
C THR A 143 18.86 -0.38 -0.86
N THR A 144 19.94 -0.66 -1.59
CA THR A 144 20.21 -0.23 -2.95
C THR A 144 19.07 -0.64 -3.89
N PRO A 145 18.77 0.16 -4.93
CA PRO A 145 17.68 -0.12 -5.86
C PRO A 145 18.00 -1.43 -6.60
N THR A 146 17.24 -2.47 -6.28
CA THR A 146 17.32 -3.76 -6.96
C THR A 146 16.73 -3.59 -8.33
N ALA A 147 17.56 -3.81 -9.34
CA ALA A 147 17.19 -3.82 -10.74
C ALA A 147 15.96 -4.71 -10.96
N LYS A 148 15.11 -4.26 -11.89
CA LYS A 148 13.98 -4.96 -12.51
C LYS A 148 14.30 -6.46 -12.58
N SER A 149 13.70 -7.25 -11.69
CA SER A 149 13.92 -8.69 -11.62
C SER A 149 13.59 -9.28 -12.98
N THR A 150 14.63 -9.64 -13.71
CA THR A 150 14.58 -10.60 -14.81
C THR A 150 13.72 -11.77 -14.34
N LYS A 151 12.77 -12.21 -15.16
CA LYS A 151 11.95 -13.39 -14.86
C LYS A 151 12.91 -14.50 -14.36
N PRO A 152 12.64 -15.16 -13.24
CA PRO A 152 13.50 -16.22 -12.75
C PRO A 152 13.69 -17.20 -13.91
N ASN A 153 14.95 -17.43 -14.27
CA ASN A 153 15.27 -18.29 -15.39
C ASN A 153 14.76 -19.69 -15.03
N HIS A 154 13.66 -20.13 -15.64
CA HIS A 154 12.97 -21.40 -15.38
C HIS A 154 13.73 -22.60 -15.94
N GLU A 155 15.01 -22.43 -16.29
CA GLU A 155 15.87 -23.52 -16.73
C GLU A 155 15.91 -24.63 -15.68
N LYS A 156 15.64 -25.85 -16.13
CA LYS A 156 15.68 -27.07 -15.34
C LYS A 156 17.07 -27.21 -14.68
N PRO A 157 17.17 -27.18 -13.34
CA PRO A 157 18.44 -27.40 -12.65
C PRO A 157 19.09 -28.71 -13.05
N GLU A 158 20.43 -28.72 -13.14
CA GLU A 158 21.22 -29.92 -13.47
C GLU A 158 20.95 -31.07 -12.50
N THR A 159 20.64 -30.76 -11.23
CA THR A 159 20.23 -31.72 -10.19
C THR A 159 19.00 -32.54 -10.55
N PHE A 160 18.16 -32.05 -11.46
CA PHE A 160 16.95 -32.73 -11.92
C PHE A 160 17.05 -33.24 -13.35
N ALA A 161 18.20 -33.11 -14.03
CA ALA A 161 18.34 -33.50 -15.43
C ALA A 161 17.95 -34.97 -15.69
N ALA A 162 18.20 -35.86 -14.73
CA ALA A 162 17.88 -37.28 -14.80
C ALA A 162 16.41 -37.64 -14.51
N ILE A 163 15.60 -36.70 -14.01
CA ILE A 163 14.20 -36.96 -13.64
C ILE A 163 13.31 -36.41 -14.74
N ASP A 164 12.59 -37.28 -15.44
CA ASP A 164 11.68 -36.88 -16.52
C ASP A 164 10.29 -36.47 -16.00
N GLU A 165 9.79 -37.18 -14.99
CA GLU A 165 8.44 -36.99 -14.46
C GLU A 165 8.44 -36.64 -12.97
N PHE A 166 7.60 -35.67 -12.59
CA PHE A 166 7.40 -35.24 -11.21
C PHE A 166 5.99 -35.63 -10.75
N PRO A 167 5.79 -36.85 -10.22
CA PRO A 167 4.48 -37.27 -9.74
C PRO A 167 4.02 -36.37 -8.60
N SER A 168 2.74 -35.99 -8.61
CA SER A 168 2.13 -35.20 -7.52
C SER A 168 1.78 -36.03 -6.27
N THR A 169 1.97 -37.34 -6.36
CA THR A 169 1.67 -38.35 -5.34
C THR A 169 2.89 -39.22 -5.10
N MET A 170 3.11 -39.63 -3.85
CA MET A 170 4.20 -40.53 -3.45
C MET A 170 3.62 -41.61 -2.55
N ASP A 171 4.10 -42.85 -2.70
CA ASP A 171 3.59 -43.98 -1.92
C ASP A 171 3.80 -43.77 -0.41
N GLY A 172 2.75 -43.98 0.37
CA GLY A 172 2.76 -43.75 1.82
C GLY A 172 2.71 -42.29 2.29
N TYR A 173 2.51 -41.31 1.40
CA TYR A 173 2.46 -39.88 1.76
C TYR A 173 1.25 -39.14 1.17
N PRO A 174 0.77 -38.06 1.81
CA PRO A 174 -0.27 -37.22 1.22
C PRO A 174 0.14 -36.67 -0.16
N PRO A 175 -0.82 -36.51 -1.10
CA PRO A 175 -0.58 -35.76 -2.34
C PRO A 175 -0.07 -34.35 -2.05
N TYR A 176 0.92 -33.89 -2.81
CA TYR A 176 1.59 -32.60 -2.58
C TYR A 176 0.60 -31.42 -2.50
N GLY A 177 -0.38 -31.39 -3.41
CA GLY A 177 -1.40 -30.33 -3.47
C GLY A 177 -2.36 -30.29 -2.28
N LYS A 178 -2.47 -31.36 -1.48
CA LYS A 178 -3.33 -31.41 -0.29
C LYS A 178 -2.65 -30.91 0.98
N MET A 179 -1.34 -30.66 0.95
CA MET A 179 -0.61 -30.17 2.11
C MET A 179 -0.91 -28.69 2.36
N ASN A 180 -1.33 -28.35 3.58
CA ASN A 180 -1.71 -26.99 3.92
C ASN A 180 -0.50 -26.12 4.30
N HIS A 181 0.50 -26.70 4.96
CA HIS A 181 1.64 -25.94 5.46
C HIS A 181 2.85 -26.05 4.54
N ASN A 182 3.55 -24.94 4.34
CA ASN A 182 4.78 -24.90 3.55
C ASN A 182 5.89 -25.80 4.12
N LYS A 183 5.90 -26.03 5.44
CA LYS A 183 6.85 -26.96 6.08
C LYS A 183 6.65 -28.40 5.57
N ASP A 184 5.40 -28.82 5.39
CA ASP A 184 5.06 -30.19 4.98
C ASP A 184 5.39 -30.36 3.49
N LYS A 185 5.03 -29.36 2.67
CA LYS A 185 5.43 -29.28 1.25
C LYS A 185 6.94 -29.34 1.07
N LEU A 186 7.69 -28.61 1.91
CA LEU A 186 9.14 -28.61 1.89
C LEU A 186 9.70 -30.01 2.20
N LEU A 187 9.20 -30.65 3.26
CA LEU A 187 9.62 -32.01 3.64
C LEU A 187 9.32 -33.03 2.54
N TRP A 188 8.13 -32.95 1.93
CA TRP A 188 7.75 -33.79 0.80
C TRP A 188 8.72 -33.66 -0.37
N VAL A 189 9.07 -32.44 -0.75
CA VAL A 189 10.02 -32.17 -1.84
C VAL A 189 11.42 -32.70 -1.55
N ILE A 190 11.89 -32.57 -0.31
CA ILE A 190 13.20 -33.10 0.09
C ILE A 190 13.17 -34.64 0.11
N LYS A 191 12.07 -35.26 0.56
CA LYS A 191 11.90 -36.72 0.51
C LYS A 191 11.87 -37.23 -0.93
N PHE A 192 11.14 -36.55 -1.81
CA PHE A 192 11.10 -36.88 -3.23
C PHE A 192 12.50 -36.89 -3.85
N ALA A 193 13.31 -35.88 -3.55
CA ALA A 193 14.69 -35.81 -4.01
C ALA A 193 15.55 -36.95 -3.44
N LYS A 194 15.39 -37.29 -2.15
CA LYS A 194 16.10 -38.41 -1.52
C LYS A 194 15.79 -39.74 -2.21
N ASP A 195 14.53 -40.00 -2.56
CA ASP A 195 14.12 -41.24 -3.24
C ASP A 195 14.69 -41.38 -4.65
N HIS A 196 15.00 -40.25 -5.30
CA HIS A 196 15.65 -40.20 -6.61
C HIS A 196 17.18 -40.13 -6.50
N GLY A 197 17.76 -40.40 -5.32
CA GLY A 197 19.21 -40.42 -5.11
C GLY A 197 19.87 -39.03 -5.04
N ILE A 198 19.09 -37.96 -4.97
CA ILE A 198 19.62 -36.59 -4.79
C ILE A 198 19.92 -36.40 -3.30
N LYS A 199 21.20 -36.19 -2.97
CA LYS A 199 21.68 -36.09 -1.59
C LYS A 199 21.10 -34.92 -0.79
N GLY A 200 20.70 -33.85 -1.47
CA GLY A 200 20.07 -32.68 -0.85
C GLY A 200 19.72 -31.63 -1.90
N LEU A 201 18.85 -30.69 -1.53
CA LEU A 201 18.37 -29.65 -2.44
C LEU A 201 18.80 -28.25 -1.99
N SER A 202 19.16 -27.39 -2.94
CA SER A 202 19.34 -25.97 -2.67
C SER A 202 17.99 -25.24 -2.60
N ASN A 203 17.95 -24.03 -2.04
CA ASN A 203 16.74 -23.21 -2.04
C ASN A 203 16.22 -22.90 -3.46
N ARG A 204 17.13 -22.82 -4.43
CA ARG A 204 16.78 -22.59 -5.85
C ARG A 204 16.07 -23.82 -6.42
N ASP A 205 16.61 -25.00 -6.16
CA ASP A 205 16.04 -26.27 -6.64
C ASP A 205 14.67 -26.53 -6.04
N ILE A 206 14.51 -26.23 -4.73
CA ILE A 206 13.21 -26.34 -4.05
C ILE A 206 12.20 -25.38 -4.68
N ALA A 207 12.55 -24.11 -4.89
CA ALA A 207 11.65 -23.15 -5.52
C ALA A 207 11.19 -23.65 -6.90
N TRP A 208 12.14 -24.05 -7.75
CA TRP A 208 11.87 -24.58 -9.09
C TRP A 208 10.95 -25.80 -9.06
N LEU A 209 11.25 -26.77 -8.18
CA LEU A 209 10.48 -28.00 -8.08
C LEU A 209 9.06 -27.75 -7.54
N THR A 210 8.91 -26.89 -6.53
CA THR A 210 7.60 -26.55 -5.97
C THR A 210 6.72 -25.80 -6.98
N ASP A 211 7.32 -24.94 -7.81
CA ASP A 211 6.60 -24.23 -8.87
C ASP A 211 6.11 -25.22 -9.95
N HIS A 212 6.90 -26.25 -10.26
CA HIS A 212 6.52 -27.29 -11.23
C HIS A 212 5.36 -28.18 -10.75
N LEU A 213 5.18 -28.30 -9.43
CA LEU A 213 4.09 -29.06 -8.81
C LEU A 213 2.79 -28.25 -8.64
N ASN A 214 2.67 -27.08 -9.30
CA ASN A 214 1.50 -26.17 -9.26
C ASN A 214 1.10 -25.69 -7.85
N SER A 215 1.98 -25.81 -6.87
CA SER A 215 1.75 -25.31 -5.51
C SER A 215 3.07 -24.77 -4.94
N GLY A 216 3.67 -23.85 -5.67
CA GLY A 216 4.95 -23.22 -5.38
C GLY A 216 5.04 -22.66 -3.97
N ILE A 217 6.15 -22.97 -3.28
CA ILE A 217 6.51 -22.29 -2.04
C ILE A 217 7.25 -21.01 -2.45
N PRO A 218 6.73 -19.81 -2.14
CA PRO A 218 7.43 -18.58 -2.48
C PRO A 218 8.85 -18.60 -1.94
N THR A 219 9.85 -18.20 -2.73
CA THR A 219 11.28 -18.29 -2.34
C THR A 219 11.56 -17.63 -0.98
N LYS A 220 10.84 -16.53 -0.67
CA LYS A 220 10.92 -15.81 0.62
C LYS A 220 10.47 -16.66 1.82
N GLN A 221 9.61 -17.65 1.60
CA GLN A 221 9.03 -18.52 2.62
C GLN A 221 9.78 -19.85 2.77
N ILE A 222 10.63 -20.24 1.82
CA ILE A 222 11.43 -21.48 1.89
C ILE A 222 12.29 -21.50 3.16
N THR A 223 12.99 -20.40 3.46
CA THR A 223 13.82 -20.29 4.68
C THR A 223 12.98 -20.43 5.95
N GLN A 224 11.81 -19.80 6.00
CA GLN A 224 10.91 -19.89 7.16
C GLN A 224 10.34 -21.30 7.33
N ALA A 225 9.94 -21.94 6.22
CA ALA A 225 9.50 -23.33 6.21
C ALA A 225 10.60 -24.27 6.69
N PHE A 226 11.84 -24.05 6.26
CA PHE A 226 13.01 -24.81 6.71
C PHE A 226 13.24 -24.65 8.21
N ILE A 227 13.29 -23.41 8.74
CA ILE A 227 13.47 -23.18 10.18
C ILE A 227 12.36 -23.87 10.99
N SER A 228 11.13 -23.84 10.48
CA SER A 228 9.98 -24.50 11.11
C SER A 228 10.11 -26.03 11.13
N ALA A 229 10.73 -26.62 10.11
CA ALA A 229 11.01 -28.05 10.02
C ALA A 229 12.30 -28.46 10.77
N GLN A 230 13.30 -27.58 10.85
CA GLN A 230 14.56 -27.83 11.53
C GLN A 230 14.40 -27.86 13.05
N ARG A 231 13.61 -26.94 13.62
CA ARG A 231 13.39 -26.84 15.07
C ARG A 231 12.95 -28.16 15.73
N PRO A 232 11.99 -28.93 15.17
CA PRO A 232 11.61 -30.24 15.70
C PRO A 232 12.52 -31.38 15.21
N GLY A 233 13.61 -31.11 14.49
CA GLY A 233 14.54 -32.14 14.01
C GLY A 233 14.16 -32.81 12.69
N TYR A 234 13.13 -32.34 11.97
CA TYR A 234 12.64 -32.99 10.73
C TYR A 234 13.53 -32.76 9.50
N ALA A 235 14.30 -31.68 9.49
CA ALA A 235 15.20 -31.35 8.40
C ALA A 235 16.52 -30.80 8.92
N ASN A 236 17.60 -31.13 8.23
CA ASN A 236 18.94 -30.62 8.50
C ASN A 236 19.48 -29.88 7.28
N LYS A 237 20.31 -28.87 7.52
CA LYS A 237 21.05 -28.17 6.46
C LYS A 237 22.52 -28.52 6.58
N SER A 238 23.09 -29.04 5.51
CA SER A 238 24.52 -29.34 5.46
C SER A 238 25.33 -28.04 5.39
N THR A 239 26.38 -27.96 6.20
CA THR A 239 27.26 -26.79 6.29
C THR A 239 28.21 -26.67 5.10
N LEU A 240 28.53 -27.80 4.44
CA LEU A 240 29.48 -27.88 3.34
C LEU A 240 28.88 -27.42 2.01
N ASP A 241 27.70 -27.93 1.68
CA ASP A 241 27.04 -27.72 0.37
C ASP A 241 25.80 -26.80 0.47
N HIS A 242 25.43 -26.38 1.68
CA HIS A 242 24.22 -25.60 1.95
C HIS A 242 22.91 -26.24 1.46
N THR A 243 22.91 -27.56 1.24
CA THR A 243 21.73 -28.31 0.83
C THR A 243 20.87 -28.71 2.02
N LEU A 244 19.56 -28.80 1.79
CA LEU A 244 18.57 -29.25 2.75
C LEU A 244 18.37 -30.76 2.58
N ARG A 245 18.32 -31.48 3.71
CA ARG A 245 18.14 -32.93 3.79
C ARG A 245 17.07 -33.26 4.82
N ILE A 246 16.27 -34.28 4.55
CA ILE A 246 15.26 -34.78 5.48
C ILE A 246 15.91 -35.77 6.45
N THR A 247 15.47 -35.75 7.70
CA THR A 247 15.90 -36.73 8.73
C THR A 247 14.89 -37.88 8.83
N ASP A 248 15.26 -38.97 9.49
CA ASP A 248 14.36 -40.10 9.69
C ASP A 248 13.11 -39.71 10.51
N GLU A 249 13.23 -38.74 11.42
CA GLU A 249 12.09 -38.16 12.15
C GLU A 249 11.16 -37.37 11.23
N GLY A 250 11.72 -36.61 10.28
CA GLY A 250 10.94 -35.88 9.28
C GLY A 250 10.15 -36.81 8.36
N GLU A 251 10.72 -37.95 7.99
CA GLU A 251 10.04 -38.97 7.19
C GLU A 251 8.84 -39.59 7.93
N LYS A 252 9.05 -39.94 9.20
CA LYS A 252 7.97 -40.46 10.06
C LYS A 252 6.86 -39.44 10.24
N PHE A 253 7.22 -38.17 10.46
CA PHE A 253 6.25 -37.08 10.56
C PHE A 253 5.43 -36.94 9.28
N LEU A 254 6.08 -36.96 8.11
CA LEU A 254 5.41 -36.85 6.82
C LEU A 254 4.45 -38.01 6.54
N ALA A 255 4.84 -39.24 6.88
CA ALA A 255 3.99 -40.43 6.77
C ALA A 255 2.78 -40.36 7.72
N GLY A 256 2.97 -39.78 8.91
CA GLY A 256 1.91 -39.58 9.89
C GLY A 256 0.80 -38.63 9.41
N ILE A 257 1.12 -37.63 8.60
CA ILE A 257 0.13 -36.68 8.04
C ILE A 257 -0.82 -37.39 7.06
N GLY A 258 -0.37 -38.42 6.35
CA GLY A 258 -1.19 -39.13 5.35
C GLY A 258 -2.18 -40.13 5.92
N SER A 259 -2.05 -40.46 7.20
CA SER A 259 -2.87 -41.48 7.87
C SER A 259 -4.14 -40.93 8.53
N GLY A 260 -4.36 -39.61 8.52
CA GLY A 260 -5.51 -38.94 9.14
C GLY A 260 -6.47 -38.35 8.12
#